data_AF-A0A0C9ZSN5-F1
#
_entry.id   AF-A0A0C9ZSN5-F1
#
_cell.length_a   1.000
_cell.length_b   1.000
_cell.length_c   1.000
_cell.angle_alpha   90.00
_cell.angle_beta   90.00
_cell.angle_gamma   90.00
#
_symmetry.space_group_name_H-M   'P 1'
#
loop_
_entity.id
_entity.type
_entity.pdbx_description
1 polymer ?
#
loop_
_entity_poly.entity_id
_entity_poly.type
_entity_poly.pdbx_seq_one_letter_code
_entity_poly.pdbx_strand_id
1 'polypeptide(L)'
;VRVLYTVNSSPQYILAKIHEPVPVTRCTYASRLPEGHDVAQPQYAQAPLRACLTAICNSSPELLQDSSRDFSLYVLDPLEAQPAPSNVCASGSAPRGVAVALGLMSWALESMESGCIHVTGTILPGSAALEVVFALREVGVNTY
;
A
#
# COMPACT_ATOMS: atom_id res chain seq x y z
N VAL A 1 4.19 -2.85 10.48
CA VAL A 1 3.41 -2.32 9.32
C VAL A 1 2.30 -3.31 8.99
N ARG A 2 1.13 -2.83 8.56
CA ARG A 2 -0.02 -3.65 8.15
C ARG A 2 -0.21 -3.47 6.65
N VAL A 3 -0.23 -4.57 5.92
CA VAL A 3 -0.36 -4.59 4.47
C VAL A 3 -1.68 -5.30 4.15
N LEU A 4 -2.69 -4.55 3.75
CA LEU A 4 -3.92 -5.12 3.22
C LEU A 4 -3.75 -5.36 1.73
N TYR A 5 -4.22 -6.48 1.24
CA TYR A 5 -4.17 -6.75 -0.19
C TYR A 5 -5.36 -7.56 -0.69
N THR A 6 -5.68 -7.38 -1.97
CA THR A 6 -6.63 -8.22 -2.71
C THR A 6 -5.89 -8.94 -3.83
N VAL A 7 -6.42 -10.08 -4.25
CA VAL A 7 -5.91 -10.84 -5.39
C VAL A 7 -7.03 -10.98 -6.41
N ASN A 8 -6.76 -10.68 -7.69
CA ASN A 8 -7.70 -10.80 -8.79
C ASN A 8 -9.02 -10.03 -8.57
N SER A 9 -8.93 -8.83 -7.98
CA SER A 9 -10.08 -7.99 -7.62
C SER A 9 -11.09 -8.68 -6.69
N SER A 10 -10.63 -9.67 -5.91
CA SER A 10 -11.46 -10.30 -4.89
C SER A 10 -11.95 -9.27 -3.87
N PRO A 11 -13.23 -9.31 -3.46
CA PRO A 11 -13.78 -8.36 -2.49
C PRO A 11 -13.26 -8.59 -1.07
N GLN A 12 -12.56 -9.71 -0.83
CA GLN A 12 -11.98 -10.07 0.45
C GLN A 12 -10.56 -9.53 0.55
N TYR A 13 -10.31 -8.70 1.57
CA TYR A 13 -8.97 -8.27 1.93
C TYR A 13 -8.26 -9.33 2.75
N ILE A 14 -7.00 -9.57 2.41
CA ILE A 14 -6.06 -10.37 3.20
C ILE A 14 -5.13 -9.39 3.92
N LEU A 15 -4.77 -9.69 5.18
CA LEU A 15 -3.92 -8.85 6.01
C LEU A 15 -2.57 -9.52 6.25
N ALA A 16 -1.52 -8.99 5.64
CA ALA A 16 -0.14 -9.30 5.97
C ALA A 16 0.38 -8.34 7.04
N LYS A 17 1.02 -8.87 8.08
CA LYS A 17 1.63 -8.07 9.15
C LYS A 17 3.14 -8.19 9.10
N ILE A 18 3.81 -7.04 9.11
CA ILE A 18 5.27 -7.01 9.28
C ILE A 18 5.57 -6.92 10.76
N HIS A 19 6.21 -7.97 11.29
CA HIS A 19 6.62 -8.10 12.68
C HIS A 19 8.03 -7.60 12.95
N GLU A 20 8.86 -7.48 11.90
CA GLU A 20 10.21 -6.94 11.99
C GLU A 20 10.24 -5.41 11.95
N PRO A 21 11.26 -4.76 12.56
CA PRO A 21 11.43 -3.32 12.51
C PRO A 21 11.76 -2.87 11.07
N VAL A 22 10.82 -2.16 10.45
CA VAL A 22 10.98 -1.58 9.10
C VAL A 22 11.21 -0.07 9.22
N PRO A 23 12.19 0.50 8.51
CA PRO A 23 12.35 1.95 8.45
C PRO A 23 11.14 2.57 7.75
N VAL A 24 10.37 3.36 8.50
CA VAL A 24 9.18 4.07 8.00
C VAL A 24 9.48 5.56 8.02
N THR A 25 9.37 6.21 6.86
CA THR A 25 9.58 7.65 6.71
C THR A 25 8.23 8.35 6.82
N ARG A 26 8.01 9.13 7.87
CA ARG A 26 6.76 9.90 8.04
C ARG A 26 6.69 11.02 7.02
N CYS A 27 5.59 11.12 6.29
CA CYS A 27 5.36 12.21 5.36
C CYS A 27 4.84 13.42 6.15
N THR A 28 5.71 14.39 6.42
CA THR A 28 5.29 15.67 7.01
C THR A 28 4.71 16.56 5.92
N TYR A 29 3.41 16.45 5.64
CA TYR A 29 2.72 17.50 4.90
C TYR A 29 2.47 18.67 5.86
N ALA A 30 3.16 19.79 5.62
CA ALA A 30 2.82 21.05 6.25
C ALA A 30 1.42 21.46 5.76
N SER A 31 0.40 21.03 6.48
CA SER A 31 -0.94 21.59 6.32
C SER A 31 -0.82 23.08 6.63
N ARG A 32 -0.92 23.93 5.60
CA ARG A 32 -0.97 25.39 5.77
C ARG A 32 -2.32 25.73 6.42
N LEU A 33 -2.45 25.45 7.71
CA LEU A 33 -3.55 25.97 8.51
C LEU A 33 -3.12 27.35 9.04
N PRO A 34 -3.93 28.41 8.83
CA PRO A 34 -3.68 29.70 9.46
C PRO A 34 -3.83 29.52 10.97
N GLU A 35 -2.78 29.90 11.68
CA GLU A 35 -2.70 30.22 13.12
C GLU A 35 -3.64 29.47 14.08
N GLY A 36 -3.04 28.58 14.88
CA GLY A 36 -3.53 28.27 16.21
C GLY A 36 -4.04 26.84 16.39
N HIS A 37 -3.25 26.06 17.13
CA HIS A 37 -3.69 24.88 17.89
C HIS A 37 -4.15 23.67 17.06
N ASP A 38 -3.23 22.78 16.70
CA ASP A 38 -3.22 21.36 17.09
C ASP A 38 -1.97 20.69 16.50
N VAL A 39 -1.34 19.77 17.24
CA VAL A 39 -0.14 19.05 16.80
C VAL A 39 -0.54 18.07 15.71
N ALA A 40 -0.53 18.50 14.45
CA ALA A 40 -0.89 17.67 13.30
C ALA A 40 -0.07 16.36 13.31
N GLN A 41 -0.68 15.27 13.77
CA GLN A 41 -0.05 13.95 13.71
C GLN A 41 0.16 13.59 12.24
N PRO A 42 1.33 13.03 11.89
CA PRO A 42 1.59 12.59 10.52
C PRO A 42 0.56 11.53 10.17
N GLN A 43 -0.33 11.88 9.23
CA GLN A 43 -1.42 11.01 8.79
C GLN A 43 -0.92 9.97 7.80
N TYR A 44 0.22 10.22 7.15
CA TYR A 44 0.78 9.38 6.10
C TYR A 44 2.24 9.05 6.39
N ALA A 45 2.68 7.87 5.97
CA ALA A 45 4.07 7.49 5.99
C ALA A 45 4.40 6.52 4.86
N GLN A 46 5.69 6.45 4.57
CA GLN A 46 6.24 5.63 3.52
C GLN A 46 6.96 4.41 4.10
N ALA A 47 6.73 3.25 3.51
CA ALA A 47 7.45 2.02 3.80
C ALA A 47 8.14 1.48 2.55
N PRO A 48 9.28 0.78 2.67
CA PRO A 48 9.93 0.15 1.54
C PRO A 48 9.03 -0.93 0.93
N LEU A 49 8.85 -0.87 -0.40
CA LEU A 49 8.01 -1.79 -1.16
C LEU A 49 8.40 -3.25 -0.90
N ARG A 50 9.71 -3.52 -0.92
CA ARG A 50 10.24 -4.87 -0.70
C ARG A 50 9.77 -5.49 0.61
N ALA A 51 9.76 -4.73 1.71
CA ALA A 51 9.30 -5.23 3.00
C ALA A 51 7.80 -5.59 2.98
N CYS A 52 6.98 -4.77 2.31
CA CYS A 52 5.56 -5.04 2.12
C CYS A 52 5.33 -6.31 1.29
N LEU A 53 6.07 -6.48 0.19
CA LEU A 53 5.97 -7.67 -0.66
C LEU A 53 6.44 -8.94 0.06
N THR A 54 7.56 -8.89 0.78
CA THR A 54 8.01 -10.02 1.60
C THR A 54 6.95 -10.43 2.61
N ALA A 55 6.26 -9.48 3.23
CA ALA A 55 5.18 -9.76 4.16
C ALA A 55 3.97 -10.42 3.49
N ILE A 56 3.62 -9.98 2.28
CA ILE A 56 2.57 -10.62 1.45
C ILE A 56 2.99 -12.05 1.13
N CYS A 57 4.20 -12.28 0.61
CA CYS A 57 4.73 -13.61 0.29
C CYS A 57 4.75 -14.56 1.50
N ASN A 58 5.13 -14.05 2.67
CA ASN A 58 5.16 -14.85 3.89
C ASN A 58 3.75 -15.21 4.38
N SER A 59 2.75 -14.35 4.11
CA SER A 59 1.37 -14.56 4.50
C SER A 59 0.58 -15.42 3.49
N SER A 60 0.95 -15.33 2.21
CA SER A 60 0.37 -16.04 1.08
C SER A 60 1.47 -16.64 0.19
N PRO A 61 2.11 -17.74 0.63
CA PRO A 61 3.17 -18.41 -0.12
C PRO A 61 2.67 -19.00 -1.44
N GLU A 62 1.36 -19.24 -1.60
CA GLU A 62 0.72 -19.68 -2.84
C GLU A 62 0.99 -18.73 -4.01
N LEU A 63 1.24 -17.44 -3.75
CA LEU A 63 1.59 -16.45 -4.77
C LEU A 63 2.99 -16.67 -5.37
N LEU A 64 3.86 -17.42 -4.67
CA LEU A 64 5.21 -17.74 -5.12
C LEU A 64 5.35 -19.16 -5.67
N GLN A 65 4.38 -20.04 -5.39
CA GLN A 65 4.48 -21.45 -5.76
C GLN A 65 4.29 -21.69 -7.25
N ASP A 66 3.52 -20.84 -7.93
CA ASP A 66 3.24 -20.99 -9.36
C ASP A 66 4.16 -20.07 -10.18
N SER A 67 5.28 -20.61 -10.65
CA SER A 67 6.22 -19.88 -11.51
C SER A 67 5.67 -19.57 -12.91
N SER A 68 4.48 -20.05 -13.26
CA SER A 68 3.81 -19.72 -14.54
C SER A 68 2.91 -18.48 -14.44
N ARG A 69 2.76 -17.93 -13.24
CA ARG A 69 1.94 -16.77 -12.95
C ARG A 69 2.82 -15.63 -12.43
N ASP A 70 2.57 -14.43 -12.92
CA ASP A 70 3.10 -13.22 -12.33
C ASP A 70 1.94 -12.32 -11.88
N PHE A 71 2.22 -11.33 -11.04
CA PHE A 71 1.20 -10.43 -10.52
C PHE A 71 1.56 -8.98 -10.83
N SER A 72 0.64 -8.26 -11.46
CA SER A 72 0.69 -6.80 -11.52
C SER A 72 0.36 -6.24 -10.15
N LEU A 73 1.23 -5.36 -9.65
CA LEU A 73 1.12 -4.69 -8.38
C LEU A 73 0.50 -3.31 -8.55
N TYR A 74 -0.57 -3.06 -7.79
CA TYR A 74 -1.14 -1.73 -7.62
C TYR A 74 -1.12 -1.38 -6.15
N VAL A 75 -0.67 -0.19 -5.79
CA VAL A 75 -0.77 0.34 -4.42
C VAL A 75 -1.77 1.48 -4.39
N LEU A 76 -2.59 1.54 -3.36
CA LEU A 76 -3.49 2.67 -3.16
C LEU A 76 -2.70 3.79 -2.48
N ASP A 77 -2.36 4.85 -3.22
CA ASP A 77 -1.69 6.03 -2.66
C ASP A 77 -2.73 7.03 -2.12
N PRO A 78 -2.78 7.25 -0.79
CA PRO A 78 -3.72 8.20 -0.21
C PRO A 78 -3.38 9.67 -0.52
N LEU A 79 -2.15 9.99 -0.94
CA LEU A 79 -1.74 11.37 -1.27
C LEU A 79 -2.28 11.84 -2.62
N GLU A 80 -2.48 10.91 -3.56
CA GLU A 80 -3.04 11.18 -4.88
C GLU A 80 -4.57 11.29 -4.85
N ALA A 81 -5.22 10.92 -3.73
CA ALA A 81 -6.65 11.18 -3.54
C ALA A 81 -6.87 12.69 -3.42
N GLN A 82 -7.18 13.31 -4.55
CA GLN A 82 -7.62 14.69 -4.64
C GLN A 82 -8.76 14.91 -3.61
N PRO A 83 -8.74 15.98 -2.80
CA PRO A 83 -9.89 16.32 -1.97
C PRO A 83 -11.04 16.67 -2.92
N ALA A 84 -11.95 15.73 -3.14
CA ALA A 84 -13.20 16.03 -3.80
C ALA A 84 -13.89 17.15 -2.99
N PRO A 85 -14.41 18.22 -3.64
CA PRO A 85 -15.14 19.25 -2.93
C PRO A 85 -16.29 18.59 -2.15
N SER A 86 -16.20 18.72 -0.83
CA SER A 86 -17.17 18.26 0.15
C SER A 86 -18.57 18.66 -0.26
N ASN A 87 -19.38 17.72 -0.76
CA ASN A 87 -20.83 17.83 -0.90
C ASN A 87 -21.47 16.50 -1.34
N VAL A 88 -21.06 15.35 -0.79
CA VAL A 88 -21.93 14.16 -0.84
C VAL A 88 -21.79 13.36 0.45
N CYS A 89 -22.83 13.42 1.26
CA CYS A 89 -23.09 12.49 2.35
C CYS A 89 -23.22 11.08 1.75
N ALA A 90 -22.32 10.15 2.07
CA ALA A 90 -22.54 8.73 1.82
C ALA A 90 -21.84 7.88 2.89
N SER A 91 -22.68 7.27 3.72
CA SER A 91 -22.31 6.10 4.52
C SER A 91 -21.79 5.00 3.59
N GLY A 92 -20.53 4.57 3.77
CA GLY A 92 -19.92 3.46 3.03
C GLY A 92 -18.68 3.82 2.21
N SER A 93 -17.49 3.67 2.82
CA SER A 93 -16.20 3.36 2.19
C SER A 93 -15.89 3.97 0.79
N ALA A 94 -15.78 5.30 0.68
CA ALA A 94 -15.17 5.94 -0.49
C ALA A 94 -13.68 5.55 -0.63
N PRO A 95 -13.12 5.47 -1.85
CA PRO A 95 -11.75 5.03 -2.08
C PRO A 95 -10.76 6.03 -1.46
N ARG A 96 -10.00 5.59 -0.46
CA ARG A 96 -9.02 6.41 0.26
C ARG A 96 -7.65 6.47 -0.46
N GLY A 97 -7.66 6.71 -1.77
CA GLY A 97 -6.43 6.83 -2.57
C GLY A 97 -6.62 6.49 -4.05
N VAL A 98 -5.60 6.80 -4.84
CA VAL A 98 -5.52 6.45 -6.27
C VAL A 98 -4.64 5.22 -6.42
N ALA A 99 -5.05 4.27 -7.27
CA ALA A 99 -4.25 3.07 -7.55
C ALA A 99 -3.04 3.44 -8.43
N VAL A 100 -1.84 3.37 -7.85
CA VAL A 100 -0.56 3.56 -8.52
C VAL A 100 -0.02 2.21 -8.95
N ALA A 101 0.24 2.04 -10.24
CA ALA A 101 0.85 0.82 -10.79
C ALA A 101 2.35 0.78 -10.49
N LEU A 102 2.81 -0.33 -9.92
CA LEU A 102 4.21 -0.54 -9.51
C LEU A 102 4.93 -1.60 -10.38
N GLY A 103 4.27 -2.13 -11.40
CA GLY A 103 4.83 -3.15 -12.29
C GLY A 103 4.58 -4.58 -11.80
N LEU A 104 5.44 -5.51 -12.21
CA LEU A 104 5.32 -6.93 -11.90
C LEU A 104 5.93 -7.26 -10.52
N MET A 105 5.33 -8.22 -9.84
CA MET A 105 5.74 -8.69 -8.53
C MET A 105 7.11 -9.38 -8.57
N SER A 106 7.37 -10.19 -9.60
CA SER A 106 8.69 -10.81 -9.83
C SER A 106 9.80 -9.75 -9.90
N TRP A 107 9.62 -8.72 -10.74
CA TRP A 107 10.59 -7.64 -10.94
C TRP A 107 10.80 -6.83 -9.66
N ALA A 108 9.73 -6.57 -8.92
CA ALA A 108 9.81 -5.86 -7.64
C ALA A 108 10.49 -6.69 -6.54
N LEU A 109 10.47 -8.03 -6.61
CA LEU A 109 11.19 -8.89 -5.66
C LEU A 109 12.67 -9.09 -6.05
N GLU A 110 12.95 -9.19 -7.35
CA GLU A 110 14.30 -9.40 -7.89
C GLU A 110 15.13 -8.11 -7.94
N SER A 111 14.50 -6.95 -8.14
CA SER A 111 15.23 -5.70 -8.26
C SER A 111 15.94 -5.34 -6.95
N MET A 112 17.25 -5.16 -7.06
CA MET A 112 18.09 -4.68 -5.96
C MET A 112 17.73 -3.23 -5.57
N GLU A 113 17.07 -2.51 -6.47
CA GLU A 113 16.58 -1.14 -6.31
C GLU A 113 15.21 -1.08 -5.62
N SER A 114 14.55 -2.22 -5.37
CA SER A 114 13.26 -2.27 -4.65
C SER A 114 13.37 -1.85 -3.18
N GLY A 115 14.59 -1.73 -2.64
CA GLY A 115 14.84 -1.05 -1.38
C GLY A 115 14.74 0.48 -1.46
N CYS A 116 14.86 1.06 -2.66
CA CYS A 116 14.70 2.49 -2.93
C CYS A 116 13.25 2.87 -3.23
N ILE A 117 12.43 1.92 -3.69
CA ILE A 117 11.01 2.16 -3.96
C ILE A 117 10.24 2.16 -2.64
N HIS A 118 9.58 3.28 -2.37
CA HIS A 118 8.76 3.47 -1.17
C HIS A 118 7.29 3.59 -1.56
N VAL A 119 6.42 2.97 -0.76
CA VAL A 119 4.98 3.04 -0.90
C VAL A 119 4.37 3.86 0.22
N THR A 120 3.43 4.73 -0.13
CA THR A 120 2.73 5.57 0.83
C THR A 120 1.53 4.82 1.42
N GLY A 121 1.38 4.91 2.74
CA GLY A 121 0.23 4.39 3.46
C GLY A 121 -0.30 5.39 4.49
N THR A 122 -1.39 5.02 5.14
CA THR A 122 -2.05 5.82 6.18
C THR A 122 -1.65 5.32 7.56
N ILE A 123 -1.31 6.24 8.46
CA ILE A 123 -1.09 5.91 9.87
C ILE A 123 -2.46 5.79 10.55
N LEU A 124 -2.75 4.63 11.12
CA LEU A 124 -4.02 4.38 11.80
C LEU A 124 -4.09 5.17 13.13
N PRO A 125 -5.16 5.96 13.34
CA PRO A 125 -5.36 6.66 14.61
C PRO A 125 -5.51 5.63 15.74
N GLY A 126 -4.75 5.82 16.83
CA GLY A 126 -4.81 4.97 18.03
C GLY A 126 -3.97 3.69 18.00
N SER A 127 -3.43 3.26 16.85
CA SER A 127 -2.58 2.05 16.78
C SER A 127 -1.12 2.34 16.42
N ALA A 128 -0.76 3.58 16.09
CA ALA A 128 0.57 3.99 15.59
C ALA A 128 1.12 3.09 14.46
N ALA A 129 0.24 2.36 13.78
CA ALA A 129 0.58 1.37 12.77
C ALA A 129 0.33 1.98 11.39
N LEU A 130 1.33 1.83 10.51
CA LEU A 130 1.18 2.17 9.10
C LEU A 130 0.36 1.09 8.39
N GLU A 131 -0.71 1.49 7.71
CA GLU A 131 -1.54 0.67 6.84
C GLU A 131 -1.26 1.01 5.37
N VAL A 132 -0.89 0.00 4.60
CA VAL A 132 -0.68 0.10 3.14
C VAL A 132 -1.63 -0.86 2.46
N VAL A 133 -2.28 -0.43 1.38
CA VAL A 133 -3.27 -1.23 0.64
C VAL A 133 -2.75 -1.55 -0.75
N PHE A 134 -2.71 -2.83 -1.11
CA PHE A 134 -2.33 -3.32 -2.42
C PHE A 134 -3.51 -4.00 -3.13
N ALA A 135 -3.48 -3.99 -4.45
CA ALA A 135 -4.28 -4.87 -5.27
C ALA A 135 -3.32 -5.64 -6.19
N LEU A 136 -3.37 -6.95 -6.14
CA LEU A 136 -2.60 -7.85 -6.98
C LEU A 136 -3.52 -8.37 -8.08
N ARG A 137 -3.04 -8.32 -9.32
CA ARG A 137 -3.76 -8.88 -10.46
C ARG A 137 -2.89 -9.89 -11.18
N GLU A 138 -3.36 -11.10 -11.28
CA GLU A 138 -2.69 -12.17 -12.01
C GLU A 138 -2.51 -11.81 -13.48
N VAL A 139 -1.31 -12.05 -13.97
CA VAL A 139 -0.90 -11.94 -15.37
C VAL A 139 -0.38 -13.31 -15.76
N GLY A 140 -1.12 -13.99 -16.64
CA GLY A 140 -0.65 -15.25 -17.20
C GLY A 140 0.59 -15.02 -18.06
N VAL A 141 1.65 -15.79 -17.84
CA VAL A 141 2.77 -15.83 -18.78
C VAL A 141 2.28 -16.59 -20.01
N ASN A 142 1.90 -15.86 -21.06
CA ASN A 142 1.49 -16.49 -22.31
C ASN A 142 2.74 -17.07 -22.98
N THR A 143 3.06 -18.33 -22.69
CA THR A 143 4.07 -19.10 -23.43
C THR A 143 3.58 -19.28 -24.86
N TYR A 144 4.18 -18.53 -25.79
CA TYR A 144 4.07 -18.75 -27.23
C TYR A 144 5.05 -19.82 -27.70
#